data_AF-A0A5D0S5V9-F1
#
_entry.id   AF-A0A5D0S5V9-F1
#
_cell.length_a   1.000
_cell.length_b   1.000
_cell.length_c   1.000
_cell.angle_alpha   90.00
_cell.angle_beta   90.00
_cell.angle_gamma   90.00
#
_symmetry.space_group_name_H-M   'P 1'
#
loop_
_entity.id
_entity.type
_entity.pdbx_description
1 polymer ?
#
loop_
_entity_poly.entity_id
_entity_poly.type
_entity_poly.pdbx_seq_one_letter_code
_entity_poly.pdbx_strand_id
1 'polypeptide(L)'
;MNIFDQLSAMIEEFRNWLQGNGLSSLGEFVEAFNELNPYLVILFLIFGVILAFFGRKIFWPLFCLIWALIGFSYGYQWGEQLQGAFYQYELAILCAVLLAILSLQARKFFMFLIAMVSTMFLLLYVLTTLGFDGLKLIDLPFVIVGILIGILAVKMLPYLIISFTSLFGSFIIGLGIDRFTGELFPKPLGQVIFFIIALVASFYIQFRWFRKETETTDSVEPTYMEQE
;
A
#
# COMPACT_ATOMS: atom_id res chain seq x y z
N MET A 1 -8.48 -19.85 -21.13
CA MET A 1 -7.84 -18.57 -20.78
C MET A 1 -6.68 -18.88 -19.85
N ASN A 2 -5.47 -18.42 -20.16
CA ASN A 2 -4.30 -18.71 -19.32
C ASN A 2 -4.41 -17.92 -18.00
N ILE A 3 -3.76 -18.39 -16.93
CA ILE A 3 -3.70 -17.70 -15.63
C ILE A 3 -3.15 -16.28 -15.77
N PHE A 4 -2.16 -16.11 -16.65
CA PHE A 4 -1.57 -14.80 -16.95
C PHE A 4 -2.56 -13.83 -17.62
N ASP A 5 -3.42 -14.32 -18.52
CA ASP A 5 -4.43 -13.50 -19.17
C ASP A 5 -5.49 -13.03 -18.18
N GLN A 6 -5.89 -13.91 -17.25
CA GLN A 6 -6.82 -13.58 -16.16
C GLN A 6 -6.25 -12.53 -15.20
N LEU A 7 -4.98 -12.67 -14.84
CA LEU A 7 -4.29 -11.68 -14.00
C LEU A 7 -4.15 -10.33 -14.72
N SER A 8 -3.82 -10.33 -16.01
CA SER A 8 -3.72 -9.09 -16.79
C SER A 8 -5.06 -8.36 -16.85
N ALA A 9 -6.15 -9.08 -17.14
CA ALA A 9 -7.49 -8.50 -17.16
C ALA A 9 -7.89 -7.94 -15.79
N MET A 10 -7.63 -8.68 -14.71
CA MET A 10 -7.88 -8.20 -13.34
C MET A 10 -7.04 -6.96 -12.98
N ILE A 11 -5.78 -6.90 -13.42
CA ILE A 11 -4.91 -5.72 -13.21
C ILE A 11 -5.44 -4.52 -14.01
N GLU A 12 -5.94 -4.74 -15.22
CA GLU A 12 -6.53 -3.69 -16.05
C GLU A 12 -7.82 -3.16 -15.41
N GLU A 13 -8.71 -4.02 -14.93
CA GLU A 13 -9.91 -3.58 -14.22
C GLU A 13 -9.60 -2.94 -12.86
N PHE A 14 -8.58 -3.41 -12.16
CA PHE A 14 -8.09 -2.74 -10.95
C PHE A 14 -7.56 -1.34 -11.26
N ARG A 15 -6.83 -1.17 -12.38
CA ARG A 15 -6.36 0.14 -12.86
C ARG A 15 -7.54 1.02 -13.24
N ASN A 16 -8.53 0.49 -13.96
CA ASN A 16 -9.74 1.21 -14.35
C ASN A 16 -10.52 1.65 -13.11
N TRP A 17 -10.62 0.80 -12.09
CA TRP A 17 -11.22 1.16 -10.81
C TRP A 17 -10.45 2.29 -10.11
N LEU A 18 -9.11 2.21 -10.05
CA LEU A 18 -8.27 3.27 -9.47
C LEU A 18 -8.36 4.61 -10.23
N GLN A 19 -8.58 4.55 -11.55
CA GLN A 19 -8.69 5.74 -12.40
C GLN A 19 -10.13 6.25 -12.55
N GLY A 20 -11.11 5.40 -12.26
CA GLY A 20 -12.53 5.68 -12.41
C GLY A 20 -13.11 6.37 -11.17
N ASN A 21 -13.89 7.42 -11.38
CA ASN A 21 -14.54 8.19 -10.31
C ASN A 21 -15.88 7.60 -9.84
N GLY A 22 -16.14 6.29 -10.00
CA GLY A 22 -17.49 5.71 -9.86
C GLY A 22 -17.60 4.39 -9.11
N LEU A 23 -18.79 4.13 -8.55
CA LEU A 23 -19.18 2.84 -7.96
C LEU A 23 -19.31 1.72 -9.01
N SER A 24 -19.56 2.07 -10.28
CA SER A 24 -19.65 1.11 -11.38
C SER A 24 -18.32 0.43 -11.68
N SER A 25 -17.20 1.17 -11.66
CA SER A 25 -15.87 0.60 -11.90
C SER A 25 -15.42 -0.32 -10.75
N LEU A 26 -15.91 -0.08 -9.52
CA LEU A 26 -15.72 -1.01 -8.41
C LEU A 26 -16.50 -2.31 -8.64
N GLY A 27 -17.73 -2.21 -9.18
CA GLY A 27 -18.54 -3.39 -9.55
C GLY A 27 -17.86 -4.25 -10.60
N GLU A 28 -17.34 -3.64 -11.67
CA GLU A 28 -16.59 -4.30 -12.73
C GLU A 28 -15.32 -5.00 -12.19
N PHE A 29 -14.58 -4.35 -11.30
CA PHE A 29 -13.44 -4.98 -10.62
C PHE A 29 -13.84 -6.18 -9.75
N VAL A 30 -14.95 -6.09 -9.00
CA VAL A 30 -15.46 -7.19 -8.17
C VAL A 30 -15.91 -8.37 -9.04
N GLU A 31 -16.55 -8.11 -10.18
CA GLU A 31 -16.93 -9.14 -11.15
C GLU A 31 -15.68 -9.81 -11.73
N ALA A 32 -14.69 -9.05 -12.21
CA ALA A 32 -13.42 -9.59 -12.70
C ALA A 32 -12.69 -10.43 -11.64
N PHE A 33 -12.73 -10.03 -10.36
CA PHE A 33 -12.18 -10.80 -9.25
C PHE A 33 -12.93 -12.13 -9.02
N ASN A 34 -14.26 -12.12 -9.16
CA ASN A 34 -15.10 -13.31 -9.07
C ASN A 34 -14.94 -14.27 -10.26
N GLU A 35 -14.41 -13.80 -11.39
CA GLU A 35 -14.10 -14.64 -12.57
C GLU A 35 -12.72 -15.31 -12.52
N LEU A 36 -11.82 -14.87 -11.62
CA LEU A 36 -10.49 -15.47 -11.48
C LEU A 36 -10.54 -16.98 -11.24
N ASN A 37 -9.44 -17.69 -11.47
CA ASN A 37 -9.35 -19.08 -11.02
C ASN A 37 -9.54 -19.18 -9.48
N PRO A 38 -10.38 -20.10 -8.94
CA PRO A 38 -10.56 -20.27 -7.49
C PRO A 38 -9.25 -20.45 -6.71
N TYR A 39 -8.24 -21.11 -7.29
CA TYR A 39 -6.92 -21.25 -6.67
C TYR A 39 -6.20 -19.90 -6.49
N LEU A 40 -6.37 -18.97 -7.44
CA LEU A 40 -5.82 -17.61 -7.33
C LEU A 40 -6.55 -16.81 -6.25
N VAL A 41 -7.87 -16.96 -6.13
CA VAL A 41 -8.64 -16.29 -5.08
C VAL A 41 -8.22 -16.77 -3.70
N ILE A 42 -7.99 -18.07 -3.53
CA ILE A 42 -7.45 -18.60 -2.26
C ILE A 42 -6.08 -18.00 -1.96
N LEU A 43 -5.21 -17.87 -2.97
CA LEU A 43 -3.90 -17.22 -2.81
C LEU A 43 -4.04 -15.75 -2.40
N PHE A 44 -4.96 -15.00 -3.03
CA PHE A 44 -5.28 -13.63 -2.63
C PHE A 44 -5.86 -13.57 -1.21
N LEU A 45 -6.73 -14.50 -0.82
CA LEU A 45 -7.30 -14.55 0.53
C LEU A 45 -6.20 -14.80 1.59
N ILE A 46 -5.28 -15.74 1.32
CA ILE A 46 -4.10 -15.97 2.17
C ILE A 46 -3.27 -14.69 2.27
N PHE A 47 -2.98 -14.05 1.14
CA PHE A 47 -2.25 -12.79 1.11
C PHE A 47 -2.97 -11.67 1.89
N GLY A 48 -4.29 -11.58 1.75
CA GLY A 48 -5.15 -10.63 2.46
C GLY A 48 -5.13 -10.86 3.97
N VAL A 49 -5.16 -12.11 4.43
CA VAL A 49 -5.00 -12.48 5.86
C VAL A 49 -3.61 -12.10 6.37
N ILE A 50 -2.55 -12.42 5.63
CA ILE A 50 -1.18 -12.06 6.02
C ILE A 50 -1.06 -10.54 6.13
N LEU A 51 -1.61 -9.80 5.17
CA LEU A 51 -1.57 -8.34 5.18
C LEU A 51 -2.44 -7.75 6.30
N ALA A 52 -3.64 -8.27 6.51
CA ALA A 52 -4.57 -7.79 7.53
C ALA A 52 -4.05 -8.01 8.95
N PHE A 53 -3.42 -9.14 9.26
CA PHE A 53 -3.01 -9.45 10.63
C PHE A 53 -1.51 -9.26 10.89
N PHE A 54 -0.66 -9.46 9.88
CA PHE A 54 0.80 -9.35 9.98
C PHE A 54 1.38 -8.18 9.20
N GLY A 55 0.53 -7.32 8.62
CA GLY A 55 0.89 -6.21 7.74
C GLY A 55 2.07 -5.38 8.23
N ARG A 56 2.08 -4.95 9.50
CA ARG A 56 3.19 -4.17 10.06
C ARG A 56 4.56 -4.85 9.97
N LYS A 57 4.63 -6.19 10.11
CA LYS A 57 5.90 -6.93 10.02
C LYS A 57 6.37 -7.11 8.59
N ILE A 58 5.43 -7.32 7.67
CA ILE A 58 5.74 -7.55 6.25
C ILE A 58 5.80 -6.26 5.42
N PHE A 59 5.35 -5.12 5.97
CA PHE A 59 5.32 -3.84 5.28
C PHE A 59 6.70 -3.42 4.79
N TRP A 60 7.73 -3.49 5.64
CA TRP A 60 9.08 -3.10 5.25
C TRP A 60 9.68 -3.99 4.18
N PRO A 61 9.62 -5.33 4.28
CA PRO A 61 10.00 -6.21 3.18
C PRO A 61 9.28 -5.88 1.86
N LEU A 62 7.96 -5.67 1.88
CA LEU A 62 7.18 -5.32 0.69
C LEU A 62 7.54 -3.93 0.15
N PHE A 63 7.74 -2.96 1.02
CA PHE A 63 8.18 -1.61 0.66
C PHE A 63 9.54 -1.66 -0.04
N CYS A 64 10.50 -2.41 0.51
CA CYS A 64 11.79 -2.63 -0.14
C CYS A 64 11.66 -3.32 -1.49
N LEU A 65 10.78 -4.33 -1.60
CA LEU A 65 10.54 -5.03 -2.85
C LEU A 65 10.00 -4.08 -3.93
N ILE A 66 9.04 -3.22 -3.59
CA ILE A 66 8.49 -2.22 -4.51
C ILE A 66 9.59 -1.26 -4.96
N TRP A 67 10.41 -0.74 -4.05
CA TRP A 67 11.52 0.13 -4.41
C TRP A 67 12.61 -0.58 -5.21
N ALA A 68 12.85 -1.88 -4.97
CA ALA A 68 13.76 -2.68 -5.78
C ALA A 68 13.23 -2.82 -7.21
N LEU A 69 11.92 -3.09 -7.39
CA LEU A 69 11.29 -3.20 -8.71
C LEU A 69 11.31 -1.87 -9.47
N ILE A 70 11.05 -0.75 -8.78
CA ILE A 70 11.16 0.59 -9.35
C ILE A 70 12.62 0.88 -9.74
N GLY A 71 13.58 0.55 -8.88
CA GLY A 71 15.00 0.72 -9.17
C GLY A 71 15.44 -0.13 -10.36
N PHE A 72 14.93 -1.36 -10.46
CA PHE A 72 15.18 -2.25 -11.59
C PHE A 72 14.63 -1.66 -12.89
N SER A 73 13.39 -1.18 -12.90
CA SER A 73 12.77 -0.65 -14.11
C SER A 73 13.49 0.61 -14.63
N TYR A 74 13.81 1.56 -13.76
CA TYR A 74 14.56 2.75 -14.14
C TYR A 74 16.00 2.43 -14.54
N GLY A 75 16.68 1.54 -13.81
CA GLY A 75 18.03 1.12 -14.16
C GLY A 75 18.09 0.37 -15.50
N TYR A 76 17.06 -0.42 -15.81
CA TYR A 76 16.92 -1.09 -17.09
C TYR A 76 16.73 -0.10 -18.25
N GLN A 77 15.87 0.91 -18.06
CA GLN A 77 15.65 1.98 -19.05
C GLN A 77 16.91 2.82 -19.28
N TRP A 78 17.65 3.16 -18.22
CA TRP A 78 18.92 3.87 -18.35
C TRP A 78 19.99 3.03 -19.04
N GLY A 79 20.04 1.74 -18.74
CA GLY A 79 20.98 0.82 -19.37
C GLY A 79 20.71 0.62 -20.86
N GLU A 80 19.42 0.65 -21.27
CA GLU A 80 19.01 0.60 -22.67
C GLU A 80 19.53 1.81 -23.46
N GLN A 81 19.51 3.00 -22.85
CA GLN A 81 20.02 4.23 -23.46
C GLN A 81 21.54 4.23 -23.67
N LEU A 82 22.27 3.40 -22.91
CA LEU A 82 23.74 3.30 -22.97
C LEU A 82 24.26 2.27 -23.98
N GLN A 83 23.38 1.65 -24.79
CA GLN A 83 23.71 0.76 -25.91
C GLN A 83 24.64 -0.42 -25.54
N GLY A 84 24.40 -1.10 -24.42
CA GLY A 84 25.09 -2.34 -24.06
C GLY A 84 24.20 -3.30 -23.27
N ALA A 85 23.89 -4.46 -23.85
CA ALA A 85 23.00 -5.46 -23.24
C ALA A 85 23.51 -5.99 -21.88
N PHE A 86 24.83 -6.10 -21.69
CA PHE A 86 25.43 -6.50 -20.41
C PHE A 86 25.28 -5.41 -19.34
N TYR A 87 25.52 -4.15 -19.71
CA TYR A 87 25.37 -3.01 -18.80
C TYR A 87 23.91 -2.77 -18.39
N GLN A 88 22.95 -3.20 -19.22
CA GLN A 88 21.53 -3.02 -18.95
C GLN A 88 21.07 -3.77 -17.69
N TYR A 89 21.37 -5.06 -17.59
CA TYR A 89 20.97 -5.87 -16.44
C TYR A 89 21.80 -5.55 -15.20
N GLU A 90 23.10 -5.29 -15.35
CA GLU A 90 23.98 -4.93 -14.25
C GLU A 90 23.56 -3.60 -13.61
N LEU A 91 23.25 -2.58 -14.43
CA LEU A 91 22.76 -1.29 -13.96
C LEU A 91 21.37 -1.42 -13.33
N ALA A 92 20.48 -2.24 -13.90
CA ALA A 92 19.16 -2.52 -13.33
C ALA A 92 19.27 -3.15 -11.94
N ILE A 93 20.13 -4.16 -11.76
CA ILE A 93 20.36 -4.81 -10.46
C ILE A 93 21.00 -3.83 -9.48
N LEU A 94 22.00 -3.05 -9.91
CA LEU A 94 22.65 -2.05 -9.07
C LEU A 94 21.64 -1.01 -8.56
N CYS A 95 20.82 -0.47 -9.45
CA CYS A 95 19.76 0.49 -9.09
C CYS A 95 18.70 -0.14 -8.19
N ALA A 96 18.29 -1.39 -8.43
CA ALA A 96 17.35 -2.12 -7.58
C ALA A 96 17.86 -2.26 -6.13
N VAL A 97 19.12 -2.69 -5.97
CA VAL A 97 19.74 -2.88 -4.64
C VAL A 97 19.95 -1.54 -3.94
N LEU A 98 20.51 -0.54 -4.65
CA LEU A 98 20.75 0.78 -4.08
C LEU A 98 19.45 1.44 -3.62
N LEU A 99 18.40 1.41 -4.44
CA LEU A 99 17.13 2.04 -4.11
C LEU A 99 16.42 1.33 -2.95
N ALA A 100 16.51 -0.01 -2.89
CA ALA A 100 16.02 -0.78 -1.75
C ALA A 100 16.75 -0.42 -0.44
N ILE A 101 18.08 -0.34 -0.45
CA ILE A 101 18.87 0.05 0.74
C ILE A 101 18.55 1.49 1.15
N LEU A 102 18.50 2.41 0.19
CA LEU A 102 18.19 3.81 0.44
C LEU A 102 16.79 3.96 1.04
N SER A 103 15.83 3.16 0.58
CA SER A 103 14.45 3.14 1.10
C SER A 103 14.38 2.78 2.58
N LEU A 104 15.26 1.90 3.08
CA LEU A 104 15.34 1.53 4.50
C LEU A 104 15.97 2.63 5.35
N GLN A 105 17.11 3.17 4.89
CA GLN A 105 17.84 4.19 5.64
C GLN A 105 17.07 5.51 5.69
N ALA A 106 16.50 5.91 4.55
CA ALA A 106 15.72 7.13 4.39
C ALA A 106 14.21 6.90 4.54
N ARG A 107 13.78 5.81 5.20
CA ARG A 107 12.35 5.42 5.32
C ARG A 107 11.43 6.55 5.78
N LYS A 108 11.87 7.35 6.75
CA LYS A 108 11.12 8.50 7.27
C LYS A 108 11.00 9.61 6.21
N PHE A 109 12.07 9.82 5.44
CA PHE A 109 12.09 10.81 4.36
C PHE A 109 11.22 10.39 3.18
N PHE A 110 11.26 9.11 2.77
CA PHE A 110 10.37 8.62 1.72
C PHE A 110 8.90 8.73 2.13
N MET A 111 8.56 8.34 3.35
CA MET A 111 7.19 8.44 3.85
C MET A 111 6.74 9.89 3.98
N PHE A 112 7.63 10.79 4.41
CA PHE A 112 7.40 12.23 4.39
C PHE A 112 7.09 12.72 2.97
N LEU A 113 7.92 12.37 2.00
CA LEU A 113 7.81 12.84 0.61
C LEU A 113 6.53 12.28 -0.04
N ILE A 114 6.23 10.99 0.14
CA ILE A 114 4.99 10.37 -0.33
C ILE A 114 3.78 11.07 0.28
N ALA A 115 3.75 11.27 1.60
CA ALA A 115 2.63 11.94 2.27
C ALA A 115 2.47 13.40 1.81
N MET A 116 3.57 14.15 1.72
CA MET A 116 3.59 15.53 1.25
C MET A 116 3.03 15.64 -0.17
N VAL A 117 3.61 14.89 -1.12
CA VAL A 117 3.21 14.93 -2.53
C VAL A 117 1.75 14.47 -2.68
N SER A 118 1.36 13.37 -2.03
CA SER A 118 -0.02 12.87 -2.10
C SER A 118 -1.04 13.89 -1.59
N THR A 119 -0.71 14.58 -0.48
CA THR A 119 -1.58 15.62 0.08
C THR A 119 -1.69 16.82 -0.86
N MET A 120 -0.57 17.26 -1.44
CA MET A 120 -0.56 18.38 -2.39
C MET A 120 -1.41 18.07 -3.62
N PHE A 121 -1.29 16.86 -4.18
CA PHE A 121 -2.11 16.39 -5.30
C PHE A 121 -3.59 16.30 -4.93
N LEU A 122 -3.92 15.73 -3.76
CA LEU A 122 -5.30 15.63 -3.29
C LEU A 122 -5.95 17.01 -3.13
N LEU A 123 -5.22 17.96 -2.56
CA LEU A 123 -5.73 19.32 -2.31
C LEU A 123 -5.92 20.08 -3.63
N LEU A 124 -4.98 19.93 -4.58
CA LEU A 124 -5.14 20.46 -5.93
C LEU A 124 -6.36 19.85 -6.63
N TYR A 125 -6.54 18.53 -6.54
CA TYR A 125 -7.68 17.83 -7.13
C TYR A 125 -9.02 18.29 -6.54
N VAL A 126 -9.11 18.43 -5.22
CA VAL A 126 -10.34 18.90 -4.55
C VAL A 126 -10.66 20.33 -4.96
N LEU A 127 -9.68 21.24 -4.96
CA LEU A 127 -9.92 22.64 -5.32
C LEU A 127 -10.27 22.81 -6.80
N THR A 128 -9.63 22.08 -7.70
CA THR A 128 -10.01 22.07 -9.13
C THR A 128 -11.42 21.52 -9.33
N THR A 129 -11.80 20.46 -8.61
CA THR A 129 -13.19 19.94 -8.63
C THR A 129 -14.22 20.93 -8.08
N LEU A 130 -13.83 21.80 -7.15
CA LEU A 130 -14.67 22.88 -6.61
C LEU A 130 -14.74 24.12 -7.52
N GLY A 131 -14.09 24.10 -8.69
CA GLY A 131 -14.11 25.19 -9.67
C GLY A 131 -13.02 26.26 -9.48
N PHE A 132 -11.97 25.97 -8.70
CA PHE A 132 -10.79 26.83 -8.62
C PHE A 132 -9.78 26.43 -9.71
N ASP A 133 -9.71 27.23 -10.78
CA ASP A 133 -8.78 27.04 -11.88
C ASP A 133 -7.46 27.81 -11.69
N GLY A 134 -6.38 27.35 -12.33
CA GLY A 134 -5.08 28.04 -12.36
C GLY A 134 -4.16 27.80 -11.16
N LEU A 135 -4.56 26.93 -10.23
CA LEU A 135 -3.74 26.50 -9.10
C LEU A 135 -2.59 25.59 -9.55
N LYS A 136 -1.39 25.82 -9.02
CA LYS A 136 -0.22 24.98 -9.27
C LYS A 136 0.13 24.22 -8.01
N LEU A 137 0.60 22.98 -8.20
CA LEU A 137 1.05 22.12 -7.09
C LEU A 137 2.14 22.78 -6.22
N ILE A 138 2.96 23.64 -6.83
CA ILE A 138 4.08 24.33 -6.19
C ILE A 138 3.64 25.60 -5.44
N ASP A 139 2.38 26.02 -5.55
CA ASP A 139 1.95 27.23 -4.84
C ASP A 139 2.16 27.06 -3.33
N LEU A 140 2.66 28.13 -2.71
CA LEU A 140 3.04 28.19 -1.31
C LEU A 140 2.04 27.53 -0.34
N PRO A 141 0.70 27.75 -0.43
CA PRO A 141 -0.25 27.12 0.48
C PRO A 141 -0.26 25.58 0.38
N PHE A 142 -0.13 25.00 -0.83
CA PHE A 142 -0.08 23.55 -0.98
C PHE A 142 1.18 22.96 -0.37
N VAL A 143 2.32 23.61 -0.60
CA VAL A 143 3.61 23.19 -0.05
C VAL A 143 3.56 23.21 1.49
N ILE A 144 3.01 24.27 2.09
CA ILE A 144 2.89 24.38 3.55
C ILE A 144 2.00 23.27 4.12
N VAL A 145 0.82 23.05 3.54
CA VAL A 145 -0.09 21.99 4.00
C VAL A 145 0.54 20.61 3.80
N GLY A 146 1.20 20.38 2.66
CA GLY A 146 1.94 19.16 2.38
C GLY A 146 3.05 18.89 3.40
N ILE A 147 3.82 19.90 3.80
CA ILE A 147 4.87 19.77 4.82
C ILE A 147 4.25 19.44 6.19
N LEU A 148 3.18 20.13 6.59
CA LEU A 148 2.50 19.88 7.87
C LEU A 148 1.97 18.45 7.96
N ILE A 149 1.28 17.98 6.92
CA ILE A 149 0.75 16.62 6.86
C ILE A 149 1.89 15.60 6.73
N GLY A 150 2.95 15.91 5.98
CA GLY A 150 4.14 15.07 5.89
C GLY A 150 4.81 14.86 7.26
N ILE A 151 5.00 15.92 8.04
CA ILE A 151 5.54 15.82 9.41
C ILE A 151 4.64 14.95 10.29
N LEU A 152 3.33 15.16 10.23
CA LEU A 152 2.35 14.38 10.98
C LEU A 152 2.40 12.90 10.59
N ALA A 153 2.49 12.60 9.30
CA ALA A 153 2.56 11.24 8.76
C ALA A 153 3.81 10.50 9.24
N VAL A 154 4.96 11.18 9.32
CA VAL A 154 6.18 10.58 9.88
C VAL A 154 6.02 10.25 11.37
N LYS A 155 5.37 11.12 12.14
CA LYS A 155 5.10 10.87 13.58
C LYS A 155 4.13 9.72 13.78
N MET A 156 3.13 9.59 12.91
CA MET A 156 2.09 8.55 13.00
C MET A 156 2.38 7.33 12.11
N LEU A 157 3.63 7.16 11.66
CA LEU A 157 4.03 6.12 10.72
C LEU A 157 3.56 4.70 11.14
N PRO A 158 3.72 4.25 12.40
CA PRO A 158 3.26 2.92 12.80
C PRO A 158 1.74 2.76 12.67
N TYR A 159 0.99 3.81 13.01
CA TYR A 159 -0.47 3.84 12.94
C TYR A 159 -0.97 3.84 11.49
N LEU A 160 -0.28 4.57 10.60
CA LEU A 160 -0.58 4.59 9.17
C LEU A 160 -0.33 3.22 8.52
N ILE A 161 0.78 2.56 8.86
CA ILE A 161 1.09 1.22 8.34
C ILE A 161 0.02 0.22 8.79
N ILE A 162 -0.36 0.24 10.07
CA ILE A 162 -1.43 -0.62 10.59
C ILE A 162 -2.72 -0.35 9.83
N SER A 163 -3.13 0.91 9.74
CA SER A 163 -4.39 1.29 9.07
C SER A 163 -4.43 0.89 7.61
N PHE A 164 -3.35 1.14 6.86
CA PHE A 164 -3.27 0.80 5.44
C PHE A 164 -3.31 -0.71 5.21
N THR A 165 -2.49 -1.46 5.94
CA THR A 165 -2.41 -2.93 5.77
C THR A 165 -3.67 -3.63 6.25
N SER A 166 -4.28 -3.17 7.34
CA SER A 166 -5.59 -3.63 7.79
C SER A 166 -6.67 -3.33 6.76
N LEU A 167 -6.75 -2.12 6.22
CA LEU A 167 -7.78 -1.74 5.25
C LEU A 167 -7.67 -2.57 3.96
N PHE A 168 -6.47 -2.65 3.38
CA PHE A 168 -6.26 -3.41 2.14
C PHE A 168 -6.42 -4.92 2.35
N GLY A 169 -5.89 -5.47 3.45
CA GLY A 169 -6.05 -6.88 3.77
C GLY A 169 -7.50 -7.28 4.02
N SER A 170 -8.25 -6.46 4.76
CA SER A 170 -9.68 -6.69 5.03
C SER A 170 -10.53 -6.60 3.77
N PHE A 171 -10.16 -5.70 2.85
CA PHE A 171 -10.83 -5.59 1.56
C PHE A 171 -10.66 -6.86 0.72
N ILE A 172 -9.43 -7.38 0.63
CA ILE A 172 -9.16 -8.66 -0.08
C ILE A 172 -9.89 -9.83 0.59
N ILE A 173 -9.91 -9.89 1.92
CA ILE A 173 -10.65 -10.92 2.66
C ILE A 173 -12.16 -10.82 2.33
N GLY A 174 -12.72 -9.61 2.32
CA GLY A 174 -14.12 -9.39 1.96
C GLY A 174 -14.44 -9.89 0.56
N LEU A 175 -13.60 -9.57 -0.43
CA LEU A 175 -13.74 -10.06 -1.81
C LEU A 175 -13.63 -11.59 -1.90
N GLY A 176 -12.64 -12.18 -1.24
CA GLY A 176 -12.42 -13.62 -1.27
C GLY A 176 -13.55 -14.41 -0.59
N ILE A 177 -14.04 -13.96 0.56
CA ILE A 177 -15.15 -14.61 1.27
C ILE A 177 -16.45 -14.47 0.50
N ASP A 178 -16.73 -13.30 -0.09
CA ASP A 178 -17.95 -13.08 -0.89
C ASP A 178 -18.06 -14.06 -2.06
N ARG A 179 -16.92 -14.41 -2.69
CA ARG A 179 -16.90 -15.41 -3.75
C ARG A 179 -17.39 -16.79 -3.29
N PHE A 180 -16.98 -17.22 -2.09
CA PHE A 180 -17.31 -18.56 -1.58
C PHE A 180 -18.63 -18.60 -0.78
N THR A 181 -19.14 -17.45 -0.33
CA THR A 181 -20.33 -17.37 0.52
C THR A 181 -21.49 -16.59 -0.11
N GLY A 182 -21.34 -16.12 -1.36
CA GLY A 182 -22.34 -15.34 -2.08
C GLY A 182 -23.67 -16.02 -2.33
N GLU A 183 -23.75 -17.35 -2.18
CA GLU A 183 -25.02 -18.11 -2.20
C GLU A 183 -25.76 -18.06 -0.86
N LEU A 184 -25.05 -17.82 0.25
CA LEU A 184 -25.58 -17.81 1.61
C LEU A 184 -26.01 -16.42 2.07
N PHE A 185 -25.44 -15.36 1.51
CA PHE A 185 -25.72 -13.97 1.87
C PHE A 185 -26.05 -13.12 0.65
N PRO A 186 -27.06 -12.22 0.73
CA PRO A 186 -27.36 -11.31 -0.36
C PRO A 186 -26.19 -10.35 -0.60
N LYS A 187 -25.68 -10.34 -1.84
CA LYS A 187 -24.74 -9.32 -2.31
C LYS A 187 -25.48 -7.98 -2.43
N PRO A 188 -24.87 -6.82 -2.07
CA PRO A 188 -23.49 -6.57 -1.63
C PRO A 188 -23.29 -6.53 -0.09
N LEU A 189 -24.35 -6.75 0.70
CA LEU A 189 -24.32 -6.61 2.16
C LEU A 189 -23.35 -7.58 2.83
N GLY A 190 -23.28 -8.83 2.36
CA GLY A 190 -22.33 -9.83 2.87
C GLY A 190 -20.87 -9.36 2.81
N GLN A 191 -20.44 -8.86 1.65
CA GLN A 191 -19.08 -8.34 1.44
C GLN A 191 -18.74 -7.20 2.40
N VAL A 192 -19.67 -6.25 2.59
CA VAL A 192 -19.48 -5.11 3.49
C VAL A 192 -19.37 -5.58 4.95
N ILE A 193 -20.20 -6.52 5.38
CA ILE A 193 -20.16 -7.07 6.73
C ILE A 193 -18.84 -7.80 6.99
N PHE A 194 -18.41 -8.68 6.08
CA PHE A 194 -17.14 -9.39 6.23
C PHE A 194 -15.93 -8.45 6.20
N PHE A 195 -15.97 -7.43 5.34
CA PHE A 195 -14.97 -6.36 5.34
C PHE A 195 -14.89 -5.66 6.70
N ILE A 196 -16.01 -5.21 7.26
CA ILE A 196 -16.04 -4.51 8.55
C ILE A 196 -15.55 -5.42 9.69
N ILE A 197 -15.99 -6.67 9.73
CA ILE A 197 -15.56 -7.63 10.76
C ILE A 197 -14.05 -7.87 10.66
N ALA A 198 -13.52 -8.14 9.47
CA ALA A 198 -12.09 -8.33 9.24
C ALA A 198 -11.29 -7.06 9.60
N LEU A 199 -11.83 -5.88 9.29
CA LEU A 199 -11.21 -4.60 9.60
C LEU A 199 -11.10 -4.36 11.11
N VAL A 200 -12.20 -4.55 11.85
CA VAL A 200 -12.20 -4.36 13.30
C VAL A 200 -11.30 -5.39 13.99
N ALA A 201 -11.37 -6.66 13.57
CA ALA A 201 -10.54 -7.72 14.12
C ALA A 201 -9.04 -7.48 13.84
N SER A 202 -8.70 -7.10 12.61
CA SER A 202 -7.33 -6.82 12.21
C SER A 202 -6.75 -5.62 12.96
N PHE A 203 -7.51 -4.53 13.06
CA PHE A 203 -7.11 -3.38 13.87
C PHE A 203 -6.83 -3.77 15.30
N TYR A 204 -7.76 -4.46 15.96
CA TYR A 204 -7.60 -4.88 17.35
C TYR A 204 -6.33 -5.72 17.56
N ILE A 205 -6.08 -6.72 16.68
CA ILE A 205 -4.92 -7.60 16.79
C ILE A 205 -3.62 -6.85 16.52
N GLN A 206 -3.53 -6.09 15.43
CA GLN A 206 -2.33 -5.35 15.08
C GLN A 206 -1.97 -4.30 16.14
N PHE A 207 -2.95 -3.58 16.67
CA PHE A 207 -2.74 -2.61 17.75
C PHE A 207 -2.31 -3.26 19.06
N ARG A 208 -2.93 -4.39 19.43
CA ARG A 208 -2.56 -5.12 20.65
C ARG A 208 -1.11 -5.62 20.58
N TRP A 209 -0.69 -6.14 19.43
CA TRP A 209 0.69 -6.57 19.22
C TRP A 209 1.67 -5.41 19.22
N PHE A 210 1.32 -4.29 18.57
CA PHE A 210 2.13 -3.08 18.60
C PHE A 210 2.34 -2.58 20.03
N ARG A 211 1.26 -2.45 20.81
CA ARG A 211 1.34 -2.01 22.20
C ARG A 211 2.23 -2.93 23.06
N LYS A 212 2.10 -4.25 22.91
CA LYS A 212 2.92 -5.22 23.64
C LYS A 212 4.41 -5.08 23.29
N GLU A 213 4.75 -4.86 22.01
CA GLU A 213 6.14 -4.66 21.59
C GLU A 213 6.74 -3.36 22.13
N THR A 214 5.96 -2.27 22.19
CA THR A 214 6.39 -1.00 22.78
C THR A 214 6.64 -1.15 24.29
N GLU A 215 5.70 -1.75 25.03
CA GLU A 215 5.84 -2.00 26.47
C GLU A 215 7.06 -2.88 26.81
N THR A 216 7.38 -3.85 25.95
CA THR A 216 8.56 -4.72 26.15
C THR A 216 9.86 -3.97 25.86
N THR A 217 9.88 -3.03 24.92
CA THR A 217 11.07 -2.26 24.56
C THR A 217 11.41 -1.23 25.64
N ASP A 218 10.40 -0.57 26.20
CA ASP A 218 10.57 0.43 27.27
C ASP A 218 11.00 -0.22 28.62
N SER A 219 10.66 -1.49 28.84
CA SER A 219 11.09 -2.24 30.04
C SER A 219 12.55 -2.74 30.00
N VAL A 220 13.24 -2.60 28.87
CA VAL A 220 14.60 -3.13 28.63
C VAL A 220 15.66 -2.01 28.58
N GLU A 221 15.29 -0.73 28.73
CA GLU A 221 16.28 0.31 29.08
C GLU A 221 16.83 0.01 30.48
N PRO A 222 18.09 -0.44 30.62
CA PRO A 222 18.63 -0.80 31.91
C PRO A 222 19.13 0.45 32.63
N THR A 223 18.73 0.53 33.89
CA THR A 223 19.34 1.25 35.00
C THR A 223 20.87 1.15 34.97
N TYR A 224 21.53 2.03 34.21
CA TYR A 224 23.00 2.22 34.26
C TYR A 224 23.33 3.71 34.36
N MET A 225 22.74 4.42 35.32
CA MET A 225 23.15 5.78 35.69
C MET A 225 22.99 6.00 37.20
N GLU A 226 23.37 5.04 38.04
CA GLU A 226 23.61 5.30 39.47
C GLU A 226 24.71 4.37 39.97
N GLN A 227 25.97 4.74 39.71
CA GLN A 227 27.14 4.46 40.54
C GLN A 227 28.37 5.14 39.91
N GLU A 228 28.53 6.44 40.19
CA GLU A 228 29.83 7.09 40.38
C GLU A 228 29.75 7.93 41.65
#